data_AF-A0A3D4FAT4-F1
#
_entry.id   AF-A0A3D4FAT4-F1
#
_cell.length_a   1.000
_cell.length_b   1.000
_cell.length_c   1.000
_cell.angle_alpha   90.00
_cell.angle_beta   90.00
_cell.angle_gamma   90.00
#
_symmetry.space_group_name_H-M   'P 1'
#
loop_
_entity.id
_entity.type
_entity.pdbx_description
1 polymer ?
#
loop_
_entity_poly.entity_id
_entity_poly.type
_entity_poly.pdbx_seq_one_letter_code
_entity_poly.pdbx_strand_id
1 'polypeptide(L)'
;RHPVNLHFMSYWDVLNQEDALDLLEGGHRLPEDLPGHAQEFETSMALRWFSENVRSQAMQDQKDRSPLLGTREKGEAFTRRIVERLTDYMHGMLAGSRKQTIPPFHP
;
A
#
# COMPACT_ATOMS: atom_id res chain seq x y z
N ARG A 1 -3.16 -34.29 -8.16
CA ARG A 1 -2.97 -33.12 -7.27
C ARG A 1 -3.44 -31.89 -8.03
N HIS A 2 -4.38 -31.11 -7.51
CA HIS A 2 -4.68 -29.80 -8.07
C HIS A 2 -3.56 -28.83 -7.67
N PRO A 3 -2.87 -28.17 -8.61
CA PRO A 3 -1.88 -27.16 -8.25
C PRO A 3 -2.61 -25.99 -7.56
N VAL A 4 -2.23 -25.70 -6.31
CA VAL A 4 -2.76 -24.54 -5.57
C VAL A 4 -1.91 -23.33 -5.91
N ASN A 5 -2.54 -22.29 -6.46
CA ASN A 5 -1.89 -21.01 -6.76
C ASN A 5 -2.20 -19.99 -5.65
N LEU A 6 -1.56 -20.15 -4.48
CA LEU A 6 -1.76 -19.32 -3.30
C LEU A 6 -0.65 -18.27 -3.18
N HIS A 7 -1.05 -17.00 -3.05
CA HIS A 7 -0.14 -15.86 -2.91
C HIS A 7 -0.47 -15.12 -1.60
N PHE A 8 0.57 -14.76 -0.86
CA PHE A 8 0.47 -13.84 0.28
C PHE A 8 1.06 -12.50 -0.14
N MET A 9 0.27 -11.45 -0.02
CA MET A 9 0.65 -10.12 -0.49
C MET A 9 -0.14 -9.07 0.30
N SER A 10 0.54 -8.04 0.75
CA SER A 10 -0.09 -6.83 1.27
C SER A 10 -0.53 -5.94 0.12
N TYR A 11 -1.58 -5.15 0.33
CA TYR A 11 -2.14 -4.30 -0.73
C TYR A 11 -1.15 -3.25 -1.27
N TRP A 12 -0.15 -2.86 -0.46
CA TRP A 12 0.90 -1.92 -0.86
C TRP A 12 2.05 -2.56 -1.64
N ASP A 13 2.15 -3.90 -1.70
CA ASP A 13 3.26 -4.59 -2.39
C ASP A 13 3.26 -4.38 -3.92
N VAL A 14 2.15 -3.88 -4.48
CA VAL A 14 2.04 -3.50 -5.90
C VAL A 14 2.52 -2.07 -6.18
N LEU A 15 2.88 -1.33 -5.13
CA LEU A 15 3.49 -0.01 -5.22
C LEU A 15 5.02 -0.13 -5.25
N ASN A 16 5.67 0.87 -5.82
CA ASN A 16 7.11 0.87 -6.03
C ASN A 16 7.73 2.25 -5.72
N GLN A 17 9.03 2.36 -5.98
CA GLN A 17 9.79 3.57 -5.71
C GLN A 17 9.28 4.80 -6.47
N GLU A 18 8.75 4.62 -7.68
CA GLU A 18 8.19 5.71 -8.48
C GLU A 18 6.89 6.24 -7.85
N ASP A 19 6.07 5.36 -7.26
CA ASP A 19 4.88 5.81 -6.53
C ASP A 19 5.24 6.62 -5.28
N ALA A 20 6.28 6.20 -4.57
CA ALA A 20 6.79 6.95 -3.43
C ALA A 20 7.30 8.33 -3.87
N LEU A 21 8.10 8.41 -4.94
CA LEU A 21 8.65 9.65 -5.48
C LEU A 21 7.58 10.62 -6.00
N ASP A 22 6.50 10.08 -6.56
CA ASP A 22 5.44 10.87 -7.17
C ASP A 22 4.39 11.36 -6.16
N LEU A 23 4.09 10.57 -5.12
CA LEU A 23 2.95 10.84 -4.24
C LEU A 23 3.31 11.23 -2.80
N LEU A 24 4.52 10.91 -2.31
CA LEU A 24 4.94 11.26 -0.95
C LEU A 24 5.79 12.53 -0.92
N GLU A 25 5.69 13.31 0.15
CA GLU A 25 6.51 14.51 0.39
C GLU A 25 7.47 14.32 1.57
N GLY A 26 7.11 13.52 2.57
CA GLY A 26 7.85 13.34 3.82
C GLY A 26 9.06 12.40 3.74
N GLY A 27 9.17 11.62 2.66
CA GLY A 27 10.19 10.60 2.44
C GLY A 27 9.77 9.61 1.37
N HIS A 28 10.71 8.82 0.86
CA HIS A 28 10.45 7.90 -0.26
C HIS A 28 11.09 6.51 -0.09
N ARG A 29 11.67 6.19 1.07
CA ARG A 29 12.35 4.92 1.29
C ARG A 29 11.34 3.78 1.39
N LEU A 30 11.74 2.62 0.87
CA LEU A 30 10.96 1.38 0.95
C LEU A 30 11.67 0.41 1.90
N PRO A 31 11.00 -0.11 2.95
CA PRO A 31 9.57 0.06 3.27
C PRO A 31 9.26 1.21 4.25
N GLU A 32 10.25 2.01 4.66
CA GLU A 32 10.13 2.90 5.82
C GLU A 32 9.10 4.02 5.63
N ASP A 33 9.03 4.62 4.44
CA ASP A 33 8.15 5.76 4.15
C ASP A 33 6.95 5.34 3.27
N LEU A 34 7.10 4.30 2.44
CA LEU A 34 6.01 3.62 1.73
C LEU A 34 6.11 2.09 1.96
N PRO A 35 5.11 1.45 2.62
CA PRO A 35 3.86 2.05 3.08
C PRO A 35 4.00 3.00 4.28
N GLY A 36 5.08 2.93 5.07
CA GLY A 36 5.19 3.69 6.32
C GLY A 36 4.10 3.34 7.35
N HIS A 37 4.41 3.41 8.65
CA HIS A 37 3.42 3.04 9.69
C HIS A 37 2.78 4.28 10.31
N ALA A 38 1.48 4.44 10.08
CA ALA A 38 0.68 5.60 10.45
C ALA A 38 1.24 6.94 9.94
N GLN A 39 2.03 6.90 8.86
CA GLN A 39 2.69 8.05 8.25
C GLN A 39 1.83 8.65 7.13
N GLU A 40 2.45 9.43 6.25
CA GLU A 40 1.81 10.12 5.14
C GLU A 40 0.93 9.20 4.27
N PHE A 41 1.40 8.01 3.89
CA PHE A 41 0.66 7.07 3.05
C PHE A 41 -0.61 6.54 3.75
N GLU A 42 -0.49 5.90 4.92
CA GLU A 42 -1.66 5.36 5.64
C GLU A 42 -2.64 6.47 6.05
N THR A 43 -2.13 7.65 6.44
CA THR A 43 -2.97 8.81 6.76
C THR A 43 -3.71 9.32 5.52
N SER A 44 -3.05 9.38 4.35
CA SER A 44 -3.70 9.75 3.09
C SER A 44 -4.83 8.77 2.73
N MET A 45 -4.56 7.46 2.85
CA MET A 45 -5.55 6.41 2.63
C MET A 45 -6.75 6.56 3.59
N ALA A 46 -6.49 6.82 4.87
CA ALA A 46 -7.54 7.04 5.87
C ALA A 46 -8.35 8.31 5.59
N LEU A 47 -7.71 9.42 5.20
CA LEU A 47 -8.39 10.67 4.83
C LEU A 47 -9.27 10.52 3.59
N ARG A 48 -8.95 9.57 2.70
CA ARG A 48 -9.79 9.28 1.54
C ARG A 48 -11.03 8.48 1.92
N TRP A 49 -10.87 7.38 2.64
CA TRP A 49 -11.94 6.39 2.82
C TRP A 49 -12.69 6.50 4.14
N PHE A 50 -12.05 7.06 5.17
CA PHE A 50 -12.55 7.09 6.55
C PHE A 50 -12.21 8.42 7.23
N SER A 51 -12.41 9.54 6.51
CA SER A 51 -11.99 10.87 6.96
C SER A 51 -12.52 11.26 8.34
N GLU A 52 -13.72 10.81 8.69
CA GLU A 52 -14.38 10.98 9.98
C GLU A 52 -13.63 10.33 11.15
N ASN A 53 -12.78 9.35 10.86
CA ASN A 53 -11.96 8.65 11.85
C ASN A 53 -10.57 9.30 12.01
N VAL A 54 -10.21 10.27 11.17
CA VAL A 54 -8.92 10.96 11.24
C VAL A 54 -9.03 12.19 12.12
N ARG A 55 -8.32 12.17 13.25
CA ARG A 55 -8.32 13.27 14.23
C ARG A 55 -7.15 14.21 13.97
N SER A 56 -7.30 15.13 13.01
CA SER A 56 -6.19 15.98 12.56
C SER A 56 -5.51 16.81 13.66
N GLN A 57 -6.26 17.23 14.67
CA GLN A 57 -5.69 17.95 15.81
C GLN A 57 -4.74 17.08 16.64
N ALA A 58 -5.04 15.79 16.83
CA ALA A 58 -4.19 14.88 17.58
C ALA A 58 -2.87 14.54 16.87
N MET A 59 -2.76 14.81 15.56
CA MET A 59 -1.52 14.65 14.81
C MET A 59 -0.53 15.80 15.08
N GLN A 60 -1.01 16.96 15.53
CA GLN A 60 -0.19 18.15 15.76
C GLN A 60 0.75 18.05 16.96
N ASP A 61 0.58 17.05 17.82
CA ASP A 61 1.44 16.86 19.00
C ASP A 61 2.40 15.67 18.85
N GLN A 62 2.40 15.01 17.68
CA GLN A 62 3.23 13.83 17.44
C GLN A 62 4.66 14.21 17.01
N LYS A 63 5.62 13.37 17.43
CA LYS A 63 7.03 13.50 17.03
C LYS A 63 7.21 13.30 15.53
N ASP A 64 6.52 12.30 14.97
CA ASP A 64 6.44 12.13 13.52
C ASP A 64 5.43 13.13 12.95
N ARG A 65 5.90 13.93 11.99
CA ARG A 65 5.11 14.99 11.33
C ARG A 65 4.64 14.58 9.95
N SER A 66 5.12 13.46 9.40
CA SER A 66 4.71 12.95 8.09
C SER A 66 3.19 12.72 7.93
N PRO A 67 2.41 12.36 8.98
CA PRO A 67 0.95 12.20 8.82
C PRO A 67 0.26 13.50 8.37
N LEU A 68 0.82 14.66 8.73
CA LEU A 68 0.27 15.98 8.38
C LEU A 68 0.40 16.32 6.89
N LEU A 69 1.26 15.60 6.16
CA LEU A 69 1.43 15.72 4.71
C LEU A 69 0.40 14.87 3.94
N GLY A 70 -0.37 14.05 4.65
CA GLY A 70 -1.37 13.19 4.06
C GLY A 70 -2.56 14.01 3.55
N THR A 71 -3.05 13.67 2.36
CA THR A 71 -4.23 14.31 1.75
C THR A 71 -5.20 13.28 1.19
N ARG A 72 -6.45 13.70 1.00
CA ARG A 72 -7.49 12.86 0.39
C ARG A 72 -7.13 12.49 -1.05
N GLU A 73 -6.51 13.40 -1.77
CA GLU A 73 -6.13 13.27 -3.18
C GLU A 73 -5.00 12.24 -3.33
N LYS A 74 -3.99 12.29 -2.45
CA LYS A 74 -2.94 11.26 -2.37
C LYS A 74 -3.55 9.89 -2.08
N GLY A 75 -4.48 9.82 -1.12
CA GLY A 75 -5.18 8.58 -0.77
C GLY A 75 -5.97 7.99 -1.94
N GLU A 76 -6.66 8.83 -2.72
CA GLU A 76 -7.33 8.42 -3.95
C GLU A 76 -6.34 7.92 -5.01
N ALA A 77 -5.24 8.64 -5.23
CA ALA A 77 -4.21 8.26 -6.20
C ALA A 77 -3.57 6.91 -5.85
N PHE A 78 -3.17 6.70 -4.60
CA PHE A 78 -2.66 5.42 -4.12
C PHE A 78 -3.70 4.32 -4.31
N THR A 79 -4.94 4.55 -3.88
CA THR A 79 -6.00 3.54 -3.99
C THR A 79 -6.22 3.11 -5.44
N ARG A 80 -6.28 4.06 -6.37
CA ARG A 80 -6.44 3.75 -7.80
C ARG A 80 -5.31 2.85 -8.30
N ARG A 81 -4.06 3.18 -8.01
CA ARG A 81 -2.89 2.38 -8.42
C ARG A 81 -2.90 0.99 -7.81
N ILE A 82 -3.23 0.90 -6.52
CA ILE A 82 -3.35 -0.37 -5.80
C ILE A 82 -4.42 -1.24 -6.46
N VAL A 83 -5.63 -0.72 -6.65
CA VAL A 83 -6.76 -1.48 -7.22
C VAL A 83 -6.43 -1.94 -8.65
N GLU A 84 -5.91 -1.05 -9.49
CA GLU A 84 -5.53 -1.34 -10.88
C GLU A 84 -4.49 -2.48 -10.93
N ARG A 85 -3.38 -2.33 -10.22
CA ARG A 85 -2.27 -3.29 -10.29
C ARG A 85 -2.56 -4.60 -9.56
N LEU A 86 -3.36 -4.57 -8.48
CA LEU A 86 -3.84 -5.78 -7.82
C LEU A 86 -4.80 -6.56 -8.74
N THR A 87 -5.65 -5.86 -9.48
CA THR A 87 -6.53 -6.46 -10.49
C THR A 87 -5.72 -7.13 -11.59
N ASP A 88 -4.68 -6.48 -12.10
CA ASP A 88 -3.75 -7.07 -13.08
C ASP A 88 -3.00 -8.28 -12.51
N TYR A 89 -2.59 -8.22 -11.25
CA TYR A 89 -1.97 -9.33 -10.55
C TYR A 89 -2.90 -10.54 -10.49
N MET A 90 -4.17 -10.32 -10.10
CA MET A 90 -5.21 -11.35 -10.04
C MET A 90 -5.51 -11.93 -11.43
N HIS A 91 -5.59 -11.11 -12.48
CA HIS A 91 -5.72 -11.61 -13.85
C HIS A 91 -4.56 -12.55 -14.22
N GLY A 92 -3.32 -12.20 -13.85
CA GLY A 92 -2.17 -13.07 -14.06
C GLY A 92 -2.25 -14.39 -13.30
N MET A 93 -2.77 -14.38 -12.07
CA MET A 93 -3.01 -15.60 -11.29
C MET A 93 -4.05 -16.51 -11.94
N LEU A 94 -5.17 -15.93 -12.41
CA LEU A 94 -6.28 -16.65 -13.04
C LEU A 94 -5.88 -17.21 -14.41
N ALA A 95 -5.12 -16.46 -15.20
CA ALA A 95 -4.59 -16.90 -16.49
C ALA A 95 -3.43 -17.91 -16.35
N GLY A 96 -2.90 -18.09 -15.14
CA GLY A 96 -1.76 -18.97 -14.87
C GLY A 96 -0.42 -18.43 -15.34
N SER A 97 -0.32 -17.16 -15.73
CA SER A 97 0.94 -16.48 -16.07
C SER A 97 1.71 -16.04 -14.82
N ARG A 98 1.02 -15.89 -13.68
CA ARG A 98 1.63 -15.72 -12.35
C ARG A 98 1.37 -16.95 -11.49
N LYS A 99 2.45 -17.63 -11.10
CA LYS A 99 2.41 -18.79 -10.22
C LYS A 99 3.36 -18.59 -9.06
N GLN A 100 2.87 -18.77 -7.84
CA GLN A 100 3.74 -18.78 -6.66
C GLN A 100 4.54 -20.09 -6.65
N THR A 101 5.86 -19.98 -6.46
CA THR A 101 6.68 -21.16 -6.16
C THR A 101 6.35 -21.62 -4.74
N ILE A 102 5.77 -22.81 -4.61
CA ILE A 102 5.52 -23.42 -3.30
C ILE A 102 6.89 -23.89 -2.76
N PRO A 103 7.38 -23.36 -1.64
CA PRO A 103 8.61 -23.86 -1.04
C PRO A 103 8.42 -25.33 -0.65
N PRO A 104 9.47 -26.16 -0.67
CA PRO A 104 9.37 -27.52 -0.17
C PRO A 104 8.83 -27.52 1.26
N PHE A 105 7.87 -28.39 1.54
CA PHE A 105 7.40 -28.58 2.92
C PHE A 105 8.59 -29.03 3.77
N HIS A 106 8.87 -28.28 4.84
CA HIS A 106 9.68 -28.83 5.93
C HIS A 106 8.87 -29.97 6.58
N PRO A 107 9.46 -31.17 6.75
CA PRO A 107 8.75 -32.32 7.29
C PRO A 107 8.26 -32.12 8.72
#